data_AF-A0A917TWM8-F1
#
_entry.id   AF-A0A917TWM8-F1
#
_cell.length_a   1.000
_cell.length_b   1.000
_cell.length_c   1.000
_cell.angle_alpha   90.00
_cell.angle_beta   90.00
_cell.angle_gamma   90.00
#
_symmetry.space_group_name_H-M   'P 1'
#
loop_
_entity.id
_entity.type
_entity.pdbx_description
1 polymer ?
#
loop_
_entity_poly.entity_id
_entity_poly.type
_entity_poly.pdbx_seq_one_letter_code
_entity_poly.pdbx_strand_id
1 'polypeptide(L)'
;MRETRRSARAASAALLGAAVNGLLGFVLVVVITRGYGPSGSGAFFAAIGVVTVAAAVCTLGAETGLIWMLPRRRTGAAGDAARLLPVALIPPLSVALLVGVLGVLGATPVAARLLDTSTGDGAVLVALSCAAIPVVVAMTLLLAALRCVRPLRAYLAVQSVLLPLARPALVGLAVLAGWGLVAGLAGWLVPAALALLLCLALVAGPLGVGRGAALRPAPGDWRTFWRFALPRAASAAMDSGAVWVGVLLTSMLAGPAEAGVFGAVGRYILAGQLAMHGLRVAVSPQLSRLLGQGRRATAAAVHRQMTALAVLLCWPVYLLLALHGATFLAVFGADFAAAGTTGVAVLAAAMLVNTGVGNVQSLLLMSGRSGLHLAATSAGLLVTVSLGLLMIPGRGATGAALAWATGIVVENLVAYCCARTVVGQPLVDAALVRVAGLVVLAVGAAALLGLLVPGGGPVGLAVAVGLLAPASLGLLTLPRVRARIGVALAQIREREPAGPAAAPEPSMKGR
;
A
#
# COMPACT_ATOMS: atom_id res chain seq x y z
N MET A 1 -25.58 17.58 -9.35
CA MET A 1 -24.49 18.57 -9.21
C MET A 1 -23.88 18.72 -7.80
N ARG A 2 -24.65 18.73 -6.69
CA ARG A 2 -24.04 18.85 -5.34
C ARG A 2 -23.33 17.58 -4.85
N GLU A 3 -23.81 16.40 -5.21
CA GLU A 3 -23.15 15.12 -4.87
C GLU A 3 -21.88 14.86 -5.67
N THR A 4 -21.88 15.18 -6.98
CA THR A 4 -20.70 15.04 -7.85
C THR A 4 -19.53 15.91 -7.37
N ARG A 5 -19.78 17.17 -6.99
CA ARG A 5 -18.76 18.06 -6.40
C ARG A 5 -18.26 17.59 -5.03
N ARG A 6 -19.12 16.99 -4.20
CA ARG A 6 -18.71 16.39 -2.91
C ARG A 6 -17.83 15.16 -3.12
N SER A 7 -18.17 14.30 -4.08
CA SER A 7 -17.37 13.12 -4.44
C SER A 7 -16.00 13.49 -5.00
N ALA A 8 -15.92 14.53 -5.84
CA ALA A 8 -14.66 15.00 -6.41
C ALA A 8 -13.69 15.55 -5.34
N ARG A 9 -14.19 16.39 -4.42
CA ARG A 9 -13.40 16.91 -3.30
C ARG A 9 -12.96 15.82 -2.32
N ALA A 10 -13.81 14.81 -2.11
CA ALA A 10 -13.48 13.65 -1.28
C ALA A 10 -12.36 12.81 -1.91
N ALA A 11 -12.40 12.59 -3.23
CA ALA A 11 -11.35 11.85 -3.94
C ALA A 11 -10.02 12.62 -3.96
N SER A 12 -10.03 13.94 -4.19
CA SER A 12 -8.81 14.76 -4.15
C SER A 12 -8.20 14.81 -2.74
N ALA A 13 -9.03 14.94 -1.70
CA ALA A 13 -8.57 14.90 -0.32
C ALA A 13 -7.96 13.54 0.06
N ALA A 14 -8.54 12.43 -0.43
CA ALA A 14 -8.00 11.09 -0.22
C ALA A 14 -6.64 10.90 -0.93
N LEU A 15 -6.49 11.40 -2.16
CA LEU A 15 -5.22 11.36 -2.89
C LEU A 15 -4.14 12.19 -2.20
N LEU A 16 -4.46 13.41 -1.76
CA LEU A 16 -3.55 14.25 -0.98
C LEU A 16 -3.15 13.57 0.33
N GLY A 17 -4.12 12.99 1.04
CA GLY A 17 -3.86 12.23 2.27
C GLY A 17 -2.95 11.03 2.04
N ALA A 18 -3.13 10.29 0.94
CA ALA A 18 -2.25 9.17 0.58
C ALA A 18 -0.83 9.63 0.22
N ALA A 19 -0.68 10.74 -0.50
CA ALA A 19 0.61 11.34 -0.83
C ALA A 19 1.36 11.81 0.43
N VAL A 20 0.68 12.52 1.33
CA VAL A 20 1.22 12.97 2.62
C VAL A 20 1.64 11.77 3.48
N ASN A 21 0.79 10.74 3.58
CA ASN A 21 1.12 9.50 4.28
C ASN A 21 2.34 8.79 3.67
N GLY A 22 2.43 8.77 2.34
CA GLY A 22 3.57 8.23 1.61
C GLY A 22 4.87 8.98 1.92
N LEU A 23 4.84 10.31 1.89
CA LEU A 23 6.01 11.14 2.20
C LEU A 23 6.44 10.99 3.66
N LEU A 24 5.50 11.11 4.60
CA LEU A 24 5.81 11.03 6.03
C LEU A 24 6.24 9.62 6.45
N GLY A 25 5.70 8.58 5.83
CA GLY A 25 6.23 7.22 6.03
C GLY A 25 7.65 7.05 5.46
N PHE A 26 8.05 7.84 4.45
CA PHE A 26 9.43 7.84 3.96
C PHE A 26 10.34 8.56 4.97
N VAL A 27 9.91 9.73 5.45
CA VAL A 27 10.60 10.47 6.53
C VAL A 27 10.79 9.59 7.77
N LEU A 28 9.76 8.83 8.18
CA LEU A 28 9.85 7.90 9.29
C LEU A 28 10.96 6.86 9.08
N VAL A 29 11.09 6.29 7.88
CA VAL A 29 12.17 5.34 7.57
C VAL A 29 13.53 6.04 7.62
N VAL A 30 13.65 7.27 7.12
CA VAL A 30 14.90 8.06 7.24
C VAL A 30 15.27 8.29 8.71
N VAL A 31 14.32 8.69 9.54
CA VAL A 31 14.54 8.90 10.98
C VAL A 31 15.01 7.62 11.66
N ILE A 32 14.38 6.48 11.37
CA ILE A 32 14.74 5.19 11.95
C ILE A 32 16.16 4.76 11.49
N THR A 33 16.43 4.84 10.18
CA THR A 33 17.71 4.42 9.57
C THR A 33 18.89 5.27 10.00
N ARG A 34 18.73 6.59 10.04
CA ARG A 34 19.76 7.52 10.53
C ARG A 34 19.94 7.45 12.04
N GLY A 35 18.88 7.18 12.79
CA GLY A 35 18.90 7.17 14.25
C GLY A 35 19.45 5.89 14.86
N TYR A 36 19.07 4.74 14.33
CA TYR A 36 19.37 3.43 14.92
C TYR A 36 20.30 2.55 14.09
N GLY A 37 20.76 3.03 12.92
CA GLY A 37 21.65 2.28 12.03
C GLY A 37 21.00 1.02 11.43
N PRO A 38 21.75 0.20 10.66
CA PRO A 38 21.19 -0.96 9.97
C PRO A 38 20.56 -2.01 10.90
N SER A 39 21.26 -2.43 11.96
CA SER A 39 20.78 -3.45 12.90
C SER A 39 19.59 -2.97 13.71
N GLY A 40 19.66 -1.77 14.31
CA GLY A 40 18.54 -1.22 15.07
C GLY A 40 17.31 -0.97 14.19
N SER A 41 17.51 -0.51 12.95
CA SER A 41 16.41 -0.29 12.00
C SER A 41 15.71 -1.58 11.58
N GLY A 42 16.47 -2.64 11.32
CA GLY A 42 15.85 -3.92 10.98
C GLY A 42 15.11 -4.53 12.15
N ALA A 43 15.64 -4.41 13.38
CA ALA A 43 14.90 -4.80 14.57
C ALA A 43 13.60 -4.00 14.73
N PHE A 44 13.64 -2.69 14.46
CA PHE A 44 12.46 -1.82 14.45
C PHE A 44 11.43 -2.22 13.38
N PHE A 45 11.88 -2.47 12.15
CA PHE A 45 11.01 -2.88 11.05
C PHE A 45 10.42 -4.27 11.26
N ALA A 46 11.19 -5.21 11.82
CA ALA A 46 10.70 -6.52 12.22
C ALA A 46 9.61 -6.38 13.31
N ALA A 47 9.83 -5.54 14.32
CA ALA A 47 8.83 -5.24 15.35
C ALA A 47 7.54 -4.67 14.75
N ILE A 48 7.63 -3.66 13.87
CA ILE A 48 6.45 -3.14 13.13
C ILE A 48 5.78 -4.26 12.34
N GLY A 49 6.56 -5.10 11.65
CA GLY A 49 6.07 -6.23 10.86
C GLY A 49 5.25 -7.20 11.71
N VAL A 50 5.74 -7.58 12.89
CA VAL A 50 5.02 -8.43 13.84
C VAL A 50 3.68 -7.80 14.23
N VAL A 51 3.69 -6.52 14.66
CA VAL A 51 2.45 -5.84 15.07
C VAL A 51 1.44 -5.76 13.93
N THR A 52 1.88 -5.37 12.74
CA THR A 52 0.99 -5.11 11.60
C THR A 52 0.42 -6.40 11.02
N VAL A 53 1.23 -7.45 10.84
CA VAL A 53 0.75 -8.75 10.35
C VAL A 53 -0.16 -9.40 11.37
N ALA A 54 0.22 -9.44 12.65
CA ALA A 54 -0.61 -10.05 13.69
C ALA A 54 -1.93 -9.29 13.86
N ALA A 55 -1.90 -7.94 13.86
CA ALA A 55 -3.13 -7.15 13.92
C ALA A 55 -4.05 -7.41 12.73
N ALA A 56 -3.53 -7.49 11.50
CA ALA A 56 -4.33 -7.79 10.31
C ALA A 56 -4.98 -9.17 10.33
N VAL A 57 -4.29 -10.18 10.89
CA VAL A 57 -4.89 -11.50 11.11
C VAL A 57 -5.98 -11.42 12.19
N CYS A 58 -5.69 -10.74 13.30
CA CYS A 58 -6.62 -10.59 14.43
C CYS A 58 -7.86 -9.74 14.11
N THR A 59 -7.86 -8.86 13.09
CA THR A 59 -9.08 -8.13 12.70
C THR A 59 -10.14 -9.04 12.07
N LEU A 60 -9.77 -10.26 11.62
CA LEU A 60 -10.68 -11.28 11.06
C LEU A 60 -11.58 -10.75 9.93
N GLY A 61 -11.17 -9.69 9.21
CA GLY A 61 -11.97 -9.04 8.18
C GLY A 61 -13.17 -8.22 8.71
N ALA A 62 -13.30 -8.05 10.04
CA ALA A 62 -14.41 -7.33 10.65
C ALA A 62 -14.48 -5.85 10.24
N GLU A 63 -13.34 -5.23 9.91
CA GLU A 63 -13.28 -3.89 9.30
C GLU A 63 -14.11 -3.79 7.99
N THR A 64 -14.07 -4.82 7.15
CA THR A 64 -14.85 -4.86 5.91
C THR A 64 -16.31 -5.15 6.20
N GLY A 65 -16.58 -6.01 7.20
CA GLY A 65 -17.93 -6.25 7.72
C GLY A 65 -18.60 -4.97 8.23
N LEU A 66 -17.87 -4.13 8.98
CA LEU A 66 -18.33 -2.83 9.46
C LEU A 66 -18.67 -1.90 8.29
N ILE A 67 -17.77 -1.77 7.31
CA ILE A 67 -17.99 -0.92 6.13
C ILE A 67 -19.21 -1.37 5.31
N TRP A 68 -19.53 -2.66 5.32
CA TRP A 68 -20.71 -3.18 4.63
C TRP A 68 -21.99 -3.02 5.45
N MET A 69 -22.01 -3.46 6.71
CA MET A 69 -23.27 -3.57 7.47
C MET A 69 -23.65 -2.27 8.18
N LEU A 70 -22.68 -1.48 8.65
CA LEU A 70 -22.94 -0.29 9.47
C LEU A 70 -23.68 0.83 8.71
N PRO A 71 -23.35 1.17 7.44
CA PRO A 71 -24.09 2.18 6.68
C PRO A 71 -25.54 1.82 6.36
N ARG A 72 -25.93 0.54 6.51
CA ARG A 72 -27.29 0.05 6.27
C ARG A 72 -28.19 0.17 7.51
N ARG A 73 -27.64 0.63 8.63
CA ARG A 73 -28.33 0.77 9.91
C ARG A 73 -28.60 2.21 10.26
N ARG A 74 -29.60 2.43 11.12
CA ARG A 74 -29.95 3.76 11.62
C ARG A 74 -29.00 4.13 12.75
N THR A 75 -28.35 5.30 12.62
CA THR A 75 -27.52 5.90 13.66
C THR A 75 -28.37 6.67 14.69
N GLY A 76 -27.80 6.98 15.86
CA GLY A 76 -28.49 7.67 16.96
C GLY A 76 -28.88 6.74 18.11
N ALA A 77 -29.37 7.31 19.22
CA ALA A 77 -29.64 6.58 20.47
C ALA A 77 -30.73 5.50 20.31
N ALA A 78 -31.77 5.77 19.52
CA ALA A 78 -32.82 4.82 19.18
C ALA A 78 -32.47 3.95 17.95
N GLY A 79 -31.27 4.13 17.37
CA GLY A 79 -30.81 3.41 16.19
C GLY A 79 -30.30 2.01 16.51
N ASP A 80 -30.19 1.18 15.48
CA ASP A 80 -29.69 -0.20 15.56
C ASP A 80 -28.21 -0.33 15.18
N ALA A 81 -27.56 0.77 14.75
CA ALA A 81 -26.15 0.77 14.34
C ALA A 81 -25.19 0.41 15.49
N ALA A 82 -25.44 0.91 16.70
CA ALA A 82 -24.61 0.61 17.88
C ALA A 82 -24.63 -0.88 18.25
N ARG A 83 -25.71 -1.60 17.92
CA ARG A 83 -25.85 -3.04 18.14
C ARG A 83 -24.84 -3.88 17.36
N LEU A 84 -24.21 -3.33 16.31
CA LEU A 84 -23.16 -4.02 15.57
C LEU A 84 -21.78 -3.94 16.23
N LEU A 85 -21.54 -2.96 17.11
CA LEU A 85 -20.22 -2.78 17.73
C LEU A 85 -19.75 -4.02 18.49
N PRO A 86 -20.57 -4.69 19.33
CA PRO A 86 -20.13 -5.90 20.02
C PRO A 86 -19.81 -7.05 19.05
N VAL A 87 -20.59 -7.20 17.97
CA VAL A 87 -20.37 -8.24 16.94
C VAL A 87 -19.02 -8.04 16.25
N ALA A 88 -18.68 -6.80 15.94
CA ALA A 88 -17.48 -6.45 15.19
C ALA A 88 -16.23 -6.30 16.07
N LEU A 89 -16.37 -5.93 17.35
CA LEU A 89 -15.24 -5.67 18.25
C LEU A 89 -14.89 -6.87 19.12
N ILE A 90 -15.86 -7.59 19.69
CA ILE A 90 -15.58 -8.60 20.72
C ILE A 90 -14.75 -9.77 20.16
N PRO A 91 -15.12 -10.45 19.06
CA PRO A 91 -14.34 -11.59 18.58
C PRO A 91 -12.91 -11.19 18.14
N PRO A 92 -12.71 -10.14 17.32
CA PRO A 92 -11.35 -9.68 16.98
C PRO A 92 -10.51 -9.27 18.19
N LEU A 93 -11.08 -8.54 19.16
CA LEU A 93 -10.33 -8.10 20.33
C LEU A 93 -9.99 -9.25 21.27
N SER A 94 -10.86 -10.27 21.36
CA SER A 94 -10.58 -11.47 22.15
C SER A 94 -9.42 -12.26 21.56
N VAL A 95 -9.41 -12.44 20.23
CA VAL A 95 -8.29 -13.07 19.52
C VAL A 95 -7.03 -12.21 19.61
N ALA A 96 -7.13 -10.89 19.46
CA ALA A 96 -6.01 -9.97 19.58
C ALA A 96 -5.40 -9.98 20.98
N LEU A 97 -6.22 -10.04 22.03
CA LEU A 97 -5.76 -10.13 23.40
C LEU A 97 -5.07 -11.47 23.66
N LEU A 98 -5.65 -12.57 23.18
CA LEU A 98 -5.03 -13.89 23.28
C LEU A 98 -3.67 -13.93 22.57
N VAL A 99 -3.59 -13.46 21.32
CA VAL A 99 -2.35 -13.40 20.55
C VAL A 99 -1.33 -12.46 21.20
N GLY A 100 -1.78 -11.32 21.74
CA GLY A 100 -0.93 -10.38 22.47
C GLY A 100 -0.33 -11.00 23.73
N VAL A 101 -1.14 -11.65 24.56
CA VAL A 101 -0.69 -12.33 25.79
C VAL A 101 0.26 -13.47 25.46
N LEU A 102 -0.11 -14.37 24.52
CA LEU A 102 0.75 -15.46 24.10
C LEU A 102 2.07 -14.96 23.50
N GLY A 103 2.03 -13.87 22.73
CA GLY A 103 3.21 -13.24 22.15
C GLY A 103 4.14 -12.61 23.18
N VAL A 104 3.59 -11.99 24.24
CA VAL A 104 4.38 -11.48 25.37
C VAL A 104 5.03 -12.62 26.15
N LEU A 105 4.29 -13.69 26.44
CA LEU A 105 4.81 -14.87 27.13
C LEU A 105 5.88 -15.59 26.29
N GLY A 106 5.72 -15.61 24.97
CA GLY A 106 6.68 -16.16 24.01
C GLY A 106 7.72 -15.16 23.50
N ALA A 107 7.84 -13.97 24.10
CA ALA A 107 8.67 -12.91 23.52
C ALA A 107 10.16 -13.27 23.47
N THR A 108 10.67 -14.02 24.45
CA THR A 108 12.07 -14.44 24.51
C THR A 108 12.48 -15.40 23.38
N PRO A 109 11.81 -16.54 23.13
CA PRO A 109 12.17 -17.42 22.02
C PRO A 109 11.93 -16.75 20.65
N VAL A 110 10.92 -15.89 20.55
CA VAL A 110 10.62 -15.13 19.33
C VAL A 110 11.73 -14.11 19.05
N ALA A 111 12.18 -13.38 20.08
CA ALA A 111 13.29 -12.43 19.95
C ALA A 111 14.61 -13.10 19.58
N ALA A 112 14.91 -14.26 20.15
CA ALA A 112 16.10 -15.04 19.81
C ALA A 112 16.16 -15.44 18.34
N ARG A 113 15.00 -15.69 17.72
CA ARG A 113 14.91 -16.03 16.29
C ARG A 113 14.83 -14.81 15.37
N LEU A 114 14.24 -13.71 15.82
CA LEU A 114 13.98 -12.54 14.97
C LEU A 114 15.06 -11.45 15.02
N LEU A 115 15.64 -11.21 16.19
CA LEU A 115 16.39 -9.98 16.45
C LEU A 115 17.87 -10.20 16.75
N ASP A 116 18.29 -11.46 16.90
CA ASP A 116 19.61 -11.88 17.38
C ASP A 116 19.93 -11.28 18.77
N THR A 117 20.10 -12.13 19.78
CA THR A 117 20.00 -11.74 21.22
C THR A 117 21.13 -10.87 21.77
N SER A 118 21.99 -10.30 20.93
CA SER A 118 23.20 -9.58 21.37
C SER A 118 22.93 -8.26 22.11
N THR A 119 21.72 -7.68 22.02
CA THR A 119 21.42 -6.35 22.59
C THR A 119 20.61 -6.35 23.89
N GLY A 120 20.21 -7.50 24.46
CA GLY A 120 19.42 -7.58 25.71
C GLY A 120 17.97 -7.06 25.62
N ASP A 121 17.71 -6.05 24.78
CA ASP A 121 16.41 -5.38 24.62
C ASP A 121 15.46 -6.09 23.64
N GLY A 122 15.92 -7.11 22.92
CA GLY A 122 15.13 -7.81 21.89
C GLY A 122 13.82 -8.39 22.42
N ALA A 123 13.85 -9.03 23.60
CA ALA A 123 12.65 -9.59 24.22
C ALA A 123 11.64 -8.49 24.61
N VAL A 124 12.13 -7.34 25.08
CA VAL A 124 11.28 -6.19 25.45
C VAL A 124 10.63 -5.59 24.20
N LEU A 125 11.35 -5.49 23.08
CA LEU A 125 10.81 -5.01 21.82
C LEU A 125 9.70 -5.91 21.28
N VAL A 126 9.90 -7.23 21.31
CA VAL A 126 8.89 -8.20 20.89
C VAL A 126 7.69 -8.17 21.83
N ALA A 127 7.91 -8.15 23.15
CA ALA A 127 6.83 -8.07 24.13
C ALA A 127 6.00 -6.79 23.95
N LEU A 128 6.65 -5.63 23.78
CA LEU A 128 5.97 -4.37 23.52
C LEU A 128 5.16 -4.40 22.22
N SER A 129 5.71 -5.02 21.17
CA SER A 129 5.02 -5.24 19.89
C SER A 129 3.76 -6.08 20.09
N CYS A 130 3.88 -7.23 20.76
CA CYS A 130 2.76 -8.13 21.01
C CYS A 130 1.69 -7.50 21.92
N ALA A 131 2.09 -6.75 22.95
CA ALA A 131 1.20 -6.03 23.84
C ALA A 131 0.40 -4.92 23.12
N ALA A 132 0.92 -4.39 22.01
CA ALA A 132 0.24 -3.38 21.22
C ALA A 132 -0.81 -3.94 20.23
N ILE A 133 -0.82 -5.25 19.97
CA ILE A 133 -1.74 -5.88 19.00
C ILE A 133 -3.21 -5.53 19.29
N PRO A 134 -3.74 -5.66 20.53
CA PRO A 134 -5.13 -5.31 20.83
C PRO A 134 -5.45 -3.84 20.57
N VAL A 135 -4.50 -2.94 20.85
CA VAL A 135 -4.65 -1.50 20.62
C VAL A 135 -4.76 -1.20 19.13
N VAL A 136 -3.90 -1.80 18.31
CA VAL A 136 -3.90 -1.61 16.85
C VAL A 136 -5.14 -2.22 16.20
N VAL A 137 -5.60 -3.38 16.67
CA VAL A 137 -6.86 -4.00 16.22
C VAL A 137 -8.05 -3.11 16.57
N ALA A 138 -8.14 -2.64 17.82
CA ALA A 138 -9.20 -1.73 18.25
C ALA A 138 -9.23 -0.44 17.42
N MET A 139 -8.05 0.17 17.22
CA MET A 139 -7.89 1.38 16.40
C MET A 139 -8.39 1.13 14.97
N THR A 140 -7.99 0.02 14.34
CA THR A 140 -8.35 -0.31 12.95
C THR A 140 -9.86 -0.49 12.79
N LEU A 141 -10.51 -1.20 13.71
CA LEU A 141 -11.95 -1.42 13.69
C LEU A 141 -12.74 -0.12 13.94
N LEU A 142 -12.28 0.72 14.88
CA LEU A 142 -12.93 2.00 15.16
C LEU A 142 -12.71 3.02 14.04
N LEU A 143 -11.59 2.98 13.32
CA LEU A 143 -11.38 3.75 12.09
C LEU A 143 -12.35 3.33 10.99
N ALA A 144 -12.62 2.01 10.84
CA ALA A 144 -13.62 1.50 9.91
C ALA A 144 -15.04 1.99 10.27
N ALA A 145 -15.39 1.97 11.56
CA ALA A 145 -16.64 2.53 12.05
C ALA A 145 -16.73 4.06 11.83
N LEU A 146 -15.65 4.79 12.14
CA LEU A 146 -15.55 6.24 11.96
C LEU A 146 -15.81 6.65 10.50
N ARG A 147 -15.24 5.90 9.55
CA ARG A 147 -15.44 6.10 8.11
C ARG A 147 -16.91 5.98 7.69
N CYS A 148 -17.74 5.25 8.44
CA CYS A 148 -19.16 5.05 8.14
C CYS A 148 -20.08 6.10 8.78
N VAL A 149 -19.71 6.62 9.96
CA VAL A 149 -20.62 7.47 10.77
C VAL A 149 -20.24 8.96 10.76
N ARG A 150 -19.05 9.31 10.27
CA ARG A 150 -18.56 10.69 10.16
C ARG A 150 -18.21 11.04 8.72
N PRO A 151 -18.17 12.34 8.38
CA PRO A 151 -17.68 12.77 7.06
C PRO A 151 -16.23 12.32 6.86
N LEU A 152 -15.86 12.03 5.60
CA LEU A 152 -14.54 11.51 5.21
C LEU A 152 -13.36 12.31 5.80
N ARG A 153 -13.52 13.63 5.98
CA ARG A 153 -12.51 14.50 6.61
C ARG A 153 -12.07 14.04 8.01
N ALA A 154 -12.97 13.49 8.81
CA ALA A 154 -12.66 13.03 10.16
C ALA A 154 -11.79 11.76 10.09
N TYR A 155 -12.13 10.83 9.20
CA TYR A 155 -11.31 9.65 8.94
C TYR A 155 -9.92 10.04 8.41
N LEU A 156 -9.83 10.94 7.43
CA LEU A 156 -8.56 11.40 6.87
C LEU A 156 -7.71 12.16 7.91
N ALA A 157 -8.33 12.93 8.80
CA ALA A 157 -7.61 13.62 9.87
C ALA A 157 -6.90 12.65 10.82
N VAL A 158 -7.51 11.50 11.14
CA VAL A 158 -6.86 10.49 11.99
C VAL A 158 -5.87 9.64 11.19
N GLN A 159 -6.32 9.05 10.08
CA GLN A 159 -5.55 8.06 9.33
C GLN A 159 -4.41 8.67 8.52
N SER A 160 -4.62 9.83 7.91
CA SER A 160 -3.70 10.42 6.93
C SER A 160 -2.95 11.64 7.44
N VAL A 161 -3.33 12.18 8.60
CA VAL A 161 -2.68 13.37 9.20
C VAL A 161 -2.10 13.03 10.58
N LEU A 162 -2.93 12.63 11.56
CA LEU A 162 -2.47 12.34 12.92
C LEU A 162 -1.40 11.24 12.97
N LEU A 163 -1.73 10.02 12.49
CA LEU A 163 -0.78 8.90 12.54
C LEU A 163 0.51 9.17 11.75
N PRO A 164 0.46 9.67 10.50
CA PRO A 164 1.66 9.85 9.71
C PRO A 164 2.52 11.03 10.18
N LEU A 165 1.95 12.05 10.82
CA LEU A 165 2.75 13.15 11.41
C LEU A 165 3.33 12.76 12.77
N ALA A 166 2.51 12.17 13.65
CA ALA A 166 2.91 11.90 15.02
C ALA A 166 4.00 10.81 15.11
N ARG A 167 3.97 9.80 14.24
CA ARG A 167 4.99 8.72 14.24
C ARG A 167 6.41 9.23 14.00
N PRO A 168 6.75 9.89 12.87
CA PRO A 168 8.10 10.41 12.66
C PRO A 168 8.47 11.47 13.69
N ALA A 169 7.52 12.28 14.18
CA ALA A 169 7.79 13.28 15.22
C ALA A 169 8.21 12.63 16.55
N LEU A 170 7.45 11.65 17.05
CA LEU A 170 7.76 11.00 18.33
C LEU A 170 8.95 10.05 18.23
N VAL A 171 9.09 9.30 17.14
CA VAL A 171 10.29 8.48 16.90
C VAL A 171 11.53 9.38 16.75
N GLY A 172 11.40 10.50 16.04
CA GLY A 172 12.47 11.48 15.89
C GLY A 172 12.86 12.13 17.22
N LEU A 173 11.89 12.45 18.08
CA LEU A 173 12.15 12.94 19.43
C LEU A 173 12.93 11.91 20.25
N ALA A 174 12.55 10.63 20.20
CA ALA A 174 13.29 9.57 20.89
C ALA A 174 14.75 9.47 20.40
N VAL A 175 14.97 9.55 19.08
CA VAL A 175 16.32 9.56 18.47
C VAL A 175 17.12 10.78 18.92
N LEU A 176 16.54 11.98 18.86
CA LEU A 176 17.22 13.23 19.25
C LEU A 176 17.54 13.28 20.75
N ALA A 177 16.71 12.65 21.58
CA ALA A 177 16.95 12.50 23.02
C ALA A 177 17.97 11.39 23.35
N GLY A 178 18.48 10.66 22.34
CA GLY A 178 19.40 9.55 22.53
C GLY A 178 18.76 8.34 23.21
N TRP A 179 17.43 8.21 23.16
CA TRP A 179 16.74 7.08 23.77
C TRP A 179 16.91 5.80 22.93
N GLY A 180 16.96 4.66 23.63
CA GLY A 180 17.14 3.35 23.01
C GLY A 180 15.96 2.91 22.13
N LEU A 181 16.14 1.75 21.48
CA LEU A 181 15.22 1.24 20.47
C LEU A 181 13.79 1.02 20.99
N VAL A 182 13.65 0.61 22.25
CA VAL A 182 12.36 0.40 22.93
C VAL A 182 11.55 1.71 23.01
N ALA A 183 12.21 2.83 23.36
CA ALA A 183 11.56 4.13 23.44
C ALA A 183 11.16 4.64 22.04
N GLY A 184 12.01 4.39 21.03
CA GLY A 184 11.65 4.63 19.64
C GLY A 184 10.39 3.86 19.22
N LEU A 185 10.31 2.57 19.53
CA LEU A 185 9.14 1.74 19.18
C LEU A 185 7.89 2.21 19.93
N ALA A 186 8.03 2.57 21.21
CA ALA A 186 6.95 3.21 21.97
C ALA A 186 6.48 4.50 21.28
N GLY A 187 7.39 5.33 20.78
CA GLY A 187 7.08 6.53 19.99
C GLY A 187 6.29 6.23 18.70
N TRP A 188 6.47 5.05 18.10
CA TRP A 188 5.66 4.61 16.96
C TRP A 188 4.27 4.09 17.35
N LEU A 189 4.13 3.53 18.55
CA LEU A 189 2.91 2.93 19.10
C LEU A 189 1.97 3.93 19.79
N VAL A 190 2.52 4.93 20.52
CA VAL A 190 1.74 5.95 21.22
C VAL A 190 0.73 6.66 20.30
N PRO A 191 1.07 7.06 19.05
CA PRO A 191 0.10 7.62 18.11
C PRO A 191 -1.09 6.70 17.83
N ALA A 192 -0.90 5.38 17.84
CA ALA A 192 -1.99 4.42 17.65
C ALA A 192 -2.95 4.40 18.84
N ALA A 193 -2.43 4.50 20.08
CA ALA A 193 -3.25 4.63 21.28
C ALA A 193 -4.02 5.97 21.29
N LEU A 194 -3.37 7.08 20.91
CA LEU A 194 -4.04 8.38 20.78
C LEU A 194 -5.14 8.35 19.70
N ALA A 195 -4.86 7.73 18.55
CA ALA A 195 -5.83 7.56 17.48
C ALA A 195 -7.02 6.67 17.92
N LEU A 196 -6.76 5.62 18.70
CA LEU A 196 -7.80 4.78 19.31
C LEU A 196 -8.74 5.61 20.19
N LEU A 197 -8.19 6.38 21.14
CA LEU A 197 -8.98 7.22 22.05
C LEU A 197 -9.81 8.25 21.28
N LEU A 198 -9.19 8.90 20.28
CA LEU A 198 -9.88 9.88 19.43
C LEU A 198 -11.00 9.22 18.60
N CYS A 199 -10.77 8.04 18.02
CA CYS A 199 -11.80 7.33 17.27
C CYS A 199 -12.97 6.92 18.18
N LEU A 200 -12.69 6.46 19.40
CA LEU A 200 -13.70 6.12 20.38
C LEU A 200 -14.60 7.32 20.69
N ALA A 201 -14.01 8.49 20.95
CA ALA A 201 -14.75 9.74 21.16
C ALA A 201 -15.57 10.17 19.92
N LEU A 202 -14.98 10.08 18.73
CA LEU A 202 -15.63 10.51 17.49
C LEU A 202 -16.77 9.60 17.03
N VAL A 203 -16.71 8.31 17.38
CA VAL A 203 -17.70 7.27 17.03
C VAL A 203 -18.83 7.17 18.06
N ALA A 204 -18.55 7.37 19.35
CA ALA A 204 -19.54 7.23 20.43
C ALA A 204 -20.75 8.18 20.27
N GLY A 205 -20.52 9.43 19.85
CA GLY A 205 -21.57 10.44 19.67
C GLY A 205 -22.59 10.08 18.57
N PRO A 206 -22.17 9.88 17.30
CA PRO A 206 -23.06 9.49 16.20
C PRO A 206 -23.83 8.18 16.43
N LEU A 207 -23.20 7.21 17.11
CA LEU A 207 -23.85 5.94 17.44
C LEU A 207 -24.76 6.04 18.68
N GLY A 208 -24.79 7.18 19.37
CA GLY A 208 -25.63 7.37 20.55
C GLY A 208 -25.21 6.55 21.77
N VAL A 209 -23.98 6.03 21.80
CA VAL A 209 -23.48 5.17 22.90
C VAL A 209 -23.54 5.91 24.23
N GLY A 210 -23.09 7.17 24.26
CA GLY A 210 -23.19 8.04 25.45
C GLY A 210 -24.61 8.50 25.81
N ARG A 211 -25.62 8.14 25.01
CA ARG A 211 -27.04 8.45 25.23
C ARG A 211 -27.89 7.19 25.46
N GLY A 212 -27.25 6.06 25.80
CA GLY A 212 -27.94 4.82 26.13
C GLY A 212 -28.33 3.94 24.93
N ALA A 213 -27.68 4.10 23.77
CA ALA A 213 -27.91 3.20 22.63
C ALA A 213 -27.69 1.73 23.03
N ALA A 214 -28.59 0.85 22.60
CA ALA A 214 -28.50 -0.57 22.93
C ALA A 214 -27.27 -1.21 22.26
N LEU A 215 -26.37 -1.75 23.08
CA LEU A 215 -25.22 -2.57 22.65
C LEU A 215 -25.56 -4.07 22.67
N ARG A 216 -26.80 -4.42 22.32
CA ARG A 216 -27.29 -5.80 22.29
C ARG A 216 -27.57 -6.21 20.85
N PRO A 217 -26.73 -7.06 20.25
CA PRO A 217 -26.91 -7.52 18.88
C PRO A 217 -28.17 -8.38 18.74
N ALA A 218 -28.82 -8.34 17.58
CA ALA A 218 -29.89 -9.29 17.29
C ALA A 218 -29.28 -10.67 16.93
N PRO A 219 -29.96 -11.80 17.20
CA PRO A 219 -29.41 -13.14 16.91
C PRO A 219 -28.96 -13.34 15.44
N GLY A 220 -29.64 -12.70 14.48
CA GLY A 220 -29.29 -12.75 13.06
C GLY A 220 -28.05 -11.94 12.66
N ASP A 221 -27.61 -11.01 13.52
CA ASP A 221 -26.50 -10.09 13.21
C ASP A 221 -25.17 -10.83 13.13
N TRP A 222 -24.93 -11.77 14.06
CA TRP A 222 -23.71 -12.57 14.10
C TRP A 222 -23.50 -13.35 12.80
N ARG A 223 -24.51 -14.13 12.41
CA ARG A 223 -24.43 -14.97 11.21
C ARG A 223 -24.25 -14.13 9.95
N THR A 224 -25.02 -13.06 9.83
CA THR A 224 -24.98 -12.19 8.65
C THR A 224 -23.64 -11.47 8.52
N PHE A 225 -23.12 -10.95 9.64
CA PHE A 225 -21.84 -10.23 9.67
C PHE A 225 -20.67 -11.15 9.33
N TRP A 226 -20.53 -12.29 10.03
CA TRP A 226 -19.37 -13.17 9.87
C TRP A 226 -19.38 -13.97 8.57
N ARG A 227 -20.56 -14.31 8.02
CA ARG A 227 -20.66 -14.90 6.68
C ARG A 227 -20.10 -13.97 5.59
N PHE A 228 -20.17 -12.66 5.80
CA PHE A 228 -19.61 -11.68 4.89
C PHE A 228 -18.13 -11.35 5.21
N ALA A 229 -17.77 -11.22 6.50
CA ALA A 229 -16.43 -10.79 6.92
C ALA A 229 -15.35 -11.87 6.77
N LEU A 230 -15.64 -13.12 7.12
CA LEU A 230 -14.63 -14.20 7.17
C LEU A 230 -13.94 -14.48 5.83
N PRO A 231 -14.65 -14.59 4.68
CA PRO A 231 -13.99 -14.84 3.40
C PRO A 231 -12.98 -13.75 3.02
N ARG A 232 -13.20 -12.51 3.49
CA ARG A 232 -12.31 -11.38 3.22
C ARG A 232 -11.11 -11.34 4.17
N ALA A 233 -11.20 -11.95 5.34
CA ALA A 233 -10.12 -12.03 6.33
C ALA A 233 -8.84 -12.64 5.73
N ALA A 234 -9.00 -13.73 4.96
CA ALA A 234 -7.88 -14.40 4.31
C ALA A 234 -7.12 -13.46 3.36
N SER A 235 -7.84 -12.68 2.53
CA SER A 235 -7.20 -11.70 1.65
C SER A 235 -6.48 -10.59 2.42
N ALA A 236 -7.08 -10.06 3.49
CA ALA A 236 -6.48 -8.98 4.28
C ALA A 236 -5.20 -9.45 5.00
N ALA A 237 -5.21 -10.69 5.51
CA ALA A 237 -4.03 -11.33 6.09
C ALA A 237 -2.93 -11.55 5.05
N MET A 238 -3.28 -12.03 3.85
CA MET A 238 -2.33 -12.19 2.74
C MET A 238 -1.71 -10.85 2.30
N ASP A 239 -2.53 -9.80 2.15
CA ASP A 239 -2.06 -8.48 1.74
C ASP A 239 -1.07 -7.90 2.78
N SER A 240 -1.39 -8.00 4.07
CA SER A 240 -0.52 -7.52 5.15
C SER A 240 0.75 -8.36 5.28
N GLY A 241 0.61 -9.69 5.16
CA GLY A 241 1.73 -10.63 5.15
C GLY A 241 2.70 -10.34 4.01
N ALA A 242 2.20 -10.15 2.78
CA ALA A 242 3.04 -9.90 1.60
C ALA A 242 3.95 -8.66 1.74
N VAL A 243 3.48 -7.63 2.45
CA VAL A 243 4.28 -6.40 2.69
C VAL A 243 5.44 -6.64 3.65
N TRP A 244 5.21 -7.41 4.71
CA TRP A 244 6.18 -7.55 5.81
C TRP A 244 6.95 -8.87 5.80
N VAL A 245 6.49 -9.88 5.06
CA VAL A 245 7.11 -11.22 5.02
C VAL A 245 8.56 -11.14 4.59
N GLY A 246 8.92 -10.27 3.63
CA GLY A 246 10.31 -10.10 3.20
C GLY A 246 11.20 -9.59 4.33
N VAL A 247 10.76 -8.57 5.08
CA VAL A 247 11.52 -8.02 6.22
C VAL A 247 11.63 -9.06 7.33
N LEU A 248 10.53 -9.73 7.68
CA LEU A 248 10.50 -10.75 8.74
C LEU A 248 11.39 -11.95 8.39
N LEU A 249 11.29 -12.49 7.18
CA LEU A 249 12.15 -13.59 6.72
C LEU A 249 13.62 -13.17 6.69
N THR A 250 13.92 -11.95 6.22
CA THR A 250 15.31 -11.45 6.22
C THR A 250 15.86 -11.34 7.63
N SER A 251 15.06 -10.83 8.57
CA SER A 251 15.46 -10.70 9.97
C SER A 251 15.73 -12.07 10.60
N MET A 252 14.88 -13.06 10.30
CA MET A 252 15.03 -14.42 10.85
C MET A 252 16.20 -15.21 10.28
N LEU A 253 16.54 -15.00 9.01
CA LEU A 253 17.46 -15.87 8.26
C LEU A 253 18.84 -15.23 8.01
N ALA A 254 18.92 -13.91 7.99
CA ALA A 254 20.16 -13.17 7.75
C ALA A 254 20.44 -12.07 8.81
N GLY A 255 19.57 -11.95 9.81
CA GLY A 255 19.74 -11.02 10.93
C GLY A 255 19.15 -9.62 10.69
N PRO A 256 19.08 -8.81 11.75
CA PRO A 256 18.41 -7.52 11.72
C PRO A 256 19.13 -6.49 10.85
N ALA A 257 20.47 -6.53 10.72
CA ALA A 257 21.18 -5.58 9.86
C ALA A 257 20.74 -5.68 8.39
N GLU A 258 20.69 -6.90 7.86
CA GLU A 258 20.22 -7.19 6.50
C GLU A 258 18.73 -6.86 6.33
N ALA A 259 17.91 -7.13 7.36
CA ALA A 259 16.48 -6.75 7.34
C ALA A 259 16.28 -5.22 7.30
N GLY A 260 17.14 -4.46 7.99
CA GLY A 260 17.15 -3.01 7.96
C GLY A 260 17.48 -2.48 6.57
N VAL A 261 18.52 -3.04 5.94
CA VAL A 261 18.90 -2.73 4.55
C VAL A 261 17.74 -3.04 3.59
N PHE A 262 17.19 -4.26 3.64
CA PHE A 262 16.06 -4.66 2.80
C PHE A 262 14.83 -3.77 3.01
N GLY A 263 14.50 -3.41 4.25
CA GLY A 263 13.40 -2.50 4.58
C GLY A 263 13.58 -1.11 3.98
N ALA A 264 14.81 -0.56 4.01
CA ALA A 264 15.14 0.72 3.39
C ALA A 264 15.02 0.66 1.86
N VAL A 265 15.56 -0.40 1.24
CA VAL A 265 15.46 -0.68 -0.19
C VAL A 265 13.99 -0.72 -0.64
N GLY A 266 13.14 -1.41 0.11
CA GLY A 266 11.71 -1.54 -0.18
C GLY A 266 10.95 -0.21 -0.22
N ARG A 267 11.46 0.83 0.44
CA ARG A 267 10.77 2.12 0.53
C ARG A 267 10.75 2.89 -0.80
N TYR A 268 11.76 2.72 -1.64
CA TYR A 268 11.85 3.38 -2.95
C TYR A 268 10.89 2.80 -3.99
N ILE A 269 10.55 1.53 -3.87
CA ILE A 269 9.62 0.83 -4.77
C ILE A 269 8.19 1.39 -4.64
N LEU A 270 7.81 1.80 -3.43
CA LEU A 270 6.48 2.32 -3.14
C LEU A 270 6.20 3.67 -3.84
N ALA A 271 7.23 4.42 -4.23
CA ALA A 271 7.06 5.71 -4.89
C ALA A 271 6.39 5.59 -6.26
N GLY A 272 6.81 4.64 -7.10
CA GLY A 272 6.17 4.43 -8.40
C GLY A 272 4.81 3.73 -8.31
N GLN A 273 4.50 3.06 -7.20
CA GLN A 273 3.16 2.52 -6.94
C GLN A 273 2.11 3.62 -6.79
N LEU A 274 2.47 4.81 -6.28
CA LEU A 274 1.54 5.95 -6.17
C LEU A 274 1.03 6.40 -7.54
N ALA A 275 1.92 6.49 -8.54
CA ALA A 275 1.55 6.83 -9.91
C ALA A 275 0.61 5.78 -10.52
N MET A 276 0.92 4.50 -10.34
CA MET A 276 0.08 3.39 -10.78
C MET A 276 -1.29 3.37 -10.08
N HIS A 277 -1.35 3.77 -8.80
CA HIS A 277 -2.60 3.83 -8.06
C HIS A 277 -3.53 4.92 -8.60
N GLY A 278 -3.00 6.12 -8.88
CA GLY A 278 -3.78 7.20 -9.51
C GLY A 278 -4.36 6.77 -10.87
N LEU A 279 -3.54 6.12 -11.68
CA LEU A 279 -3.95 5.57 -12.97
C LEU A 279 -5.06 4.51 -12.82
N ARG A 280 -4.89 3.59 -11.86
CA ARG A 280 -5.85 2.54 -11.54
C ARG A 280 -7.22 3.12 -11.18
N VAL A 281 -7.25 4.12 -10.31
CA VAL A 281 -8.48 4.78 -9.88
C VAL A 281 -9.16 5.47 -11.06
N ALA A 282 -8.41 6.10 -11.96
CA ALA A 282 -8.97 6.79 -13.12
C ALA A 282 -9.64 5.81 -14.11
N VAL A 283 -9.00 4.67 -14.36
CA VAL A 283 -9.30 3.78 -15.49
C VAL A 283 -10.29 2.66 -15.15
N SER A 284 -10.35 2.22 -13.89
CA SER A 284 -11.15 1.04 -13.49
C SER A 284 -12.63 1.11 -13.90
N PRO A 285 -13.38 2.23 -13.71
CA PRO A 285 -14.78 2.32 -14.12
C PRO A 285 -14.97 2.23 -15.65
N GLN A 286 -14.05 2.82 -16.41
CA GLN A 286 -14.09 2.77 -17.88
C GLN A 286 -13.86 1.35 -18.38
N LEU A 287 -12.88 0.64 -17.81
CA LEU A 287 -12.62 -0.77 -18.14
C LEU A 287 -13.81 -1.65 -17.79
N SER A 288 -14.42 -1.46 -16.60
CA SER A 288 -15.61 -2.22 -16.21
C SER A 288 -16.77 -2.02 -17.18
N ARG A 289 -17.05 -0.78 -17.58
CA ARG A 289 -18.09 -0.48 -18.59
C ARG A 289 -17.79 -1.10 -19.95
N LEU A 290 -16.57 -0.93 -20.48
CA LEU A 290 -16.19 -1.44 -21.80
C LEU A 290 -16.20 -2.97 -21.84
N LEU A 291 -15.72 -3.63 -20.79
CA LEU A 291 -15.72 -5.09 -20.69
C LEU A 291 -17.14 -5.64 -20.49
N GLY A 292 -17.98 -4.97 -19.70
CA GLY A 292 -19.40 -5.31 -19.53
C GLY A 292 -20.21 -5.17 -20.82
N GLN A 293 -19.84 -4.22 -21.69
CA GLN A 293 -20.43 -4.05 -23.03
C GLN A 293 -19.83 -4.98 -24.10
N GLY A 294 -18.93 -5.89 -23.74
CA GLY A 294 -18.25 -6.77 -24.71
C GLY A 294 -17.23 -6.06 -25.62
N ARG A 295 -16.95 -4.77 -25.40
CA ARG A 295 -16.02 -3.95 -26.22
C ARG A 295 -14.55 -4.20 -25.86
N ARG A 296 -14.12 -5.46 -25.98
CA ARG A 296 -12.79 -5.94 -25.53
C ARG A 296 -11.63 -5.27 -26.25
N ALA A 297 -11.74 -5.01 -27.56
CA ALA A 297 -10.72 -4.30 -28.33
C ALA A 297 -10.50 -2.87 -27.84
N THR A 298 -11.58 -2.14 -27.54
CA THR A 298 -11.50 -0.79 -26.97
C THR A 298 -10.92 -0.83 -25.56
N ALA A 299 -11.30 -1.81 -24.73
CA ALA A 299 -10.72 -1.99 -23.39
C ALA A 299 -9.20 -2.25 -23.46
N ALA A 300 -8.74 -3.10 -24.39
CA ALA A 300 -7.33 -3.34 -24.62
C ALA A 300 -6.58 -2.08 -25.09
N ALA A 301 -7.20 -1.25 -25.95
CA ALA A 301 -6.61 0.02 -26.38
C ALA A 301 -6.45 1.01 -25.21
N VAL A 302 -7.46 1.12 -24.33
CA VAL A 302 -7.38 1.94 -23.11
C VAL A 302 -6.27 1.42 -22.19
N HIS A 303 -6.17 0.09 -22.00
CA HIS A 303 -5.08 -0.52 -21.23
C HIS A 303 -3.71 -0.15 -21.80
N ARG A 304 -3.50 -0.29 -23.12
CA ARG A 304 -2.22 0.04 -23.78
C ARG A 304 -1.86 1.52 -23.63
N GLN A 305 -2.82 2.41 -23.82
CA GLN A 305 -2.61 3.85 -23.65
C GLN A 305 -2.19 4.20 -22.21
N MET A 306 -2.86 3.62 -21.22
CA MET A 306 -2.56 3.86 -19.82
C MET A 306 -1.23 3.21 -19.41
N THR A 307 -0.90 2.06 -19.98
CA THR A 307 0.41 1.41 -19.80
C THR A 307 1.54 2.25 -20.40
N ALA A 308 1.35 2.82 -21.59
CA ALA A 308 2.33 3.74 -22.18
C ALA A 308 2.57 4.98 -21.30
N LEU A 309 1.50 5.51 -20.70
CA LEU A 309 1.62 6.62 -19.74
C LEU A 309 2.35 6.18 -18.46
N ALA A 310 2.05 4.99 -17.93
CA ALA A 310 2.74 4.43 -16.78
C ALA A 310 4.23 4.23 -17.05
N VAL A 311 4.59 3.70 -18.22
CA VAL A 311 5.99 3.57 -18.67
C VAL A 311 6.66 4.93 -18.70
N LEU A 312 6.05 5.92 -19.34
CA LEU A 312 6.62 7.27 -19.44
C LEU A 312 6.85 7.94 -18.07
N LEU A 313 5.95 7.69 -17.09
CA LEU A 313 6.03 8.30 -15.77
C LEU A 313 6.94 7.54 -14.80
N CYS A 314 6.90 6.20 -14.83
CA CYS A 314 7.52 5.36 -13.80
C CYS A 314 8.89 4.84 -14.20
N TRP A 315 9.10 4.51 -15.48
CA TRP A 315 10.38 3.95 -15.93
C TRP A 315 11.56 4.91 -15.73
N PRO A 316 11.44 6.24 -15.94
CA PRO A 316 12.55 7.13 -15.63
C PRO A 316 13.02 7.04 -14.18
N VAL A 317 12.07 6.97 -13.24
CA VAL A 317 12.37 6.86 -11.81
C VAL A 317 13.04 5.53 -11.49
N TYR A 318 12.52 4.40 -12.01
CA TYR A 318 13.11 3.09 -11.75
C TYR A 318 14.47 2.89 -12.44
N LEU A 319 14.68 3.44 -13.63
CA LEU A 319 15.99 3.40 -14.30
C LEU A 319 17.04 4.21 -13.53
N LEU A 320 16.67 5.40 -13.02
CA LEU A 320 17.54 6.19 -12.15
C LEU A 320 17.83 5.46 -10.83
N LEU A 321 16.83 4.83 -10.21
CA LEU A 321 17.04 4.00 -9.03
C LEU A 321 17.97 2.81 -9.31
N ALA A 322 17.85 2.18 -10.48
CA ALA A 322 18.67 1.03 -10.85
C ALA A 322 20.15 1.40 -11.04
N LEU A 323 20.43 2.58 -11.61
CA LEU A 323 21.79 3.00 -11.96
C LEU A 323 22.44 3.88 -10.87
N HIS A 324 21.65 4.62 -10.09
CA HIS A 324 22.13 5.53 -9.04
C HIS A 324 21.67 5.09 -7.64
N GLY A 325 21.40 3.79 -7.44
CA GLY A 325 20.86 3.24 -6.20
C GLY A 325 21.64 3.65 -4.95
N ALA A 326 22.98 3.68 -5.03
CA ALA A 326 23.85 4.15 -3.95
C ALA A 326 23.55 5.59 -3.52
N THR A 327 23.35 6.50 -4.47
CA THR A 327 23.03 7.91 -4.21
C THR A 327 21.69 8.05 -3.48
N PHE A 328 20.69 7.26 -3.87
CA PHE A 328 19.41 7.25 -3.18
C PHE A 328 19.56 6.69 -1.76
N LEU A 329 20.19 5.53 -1.60
CA LEU A 329 20.37 4.89 -0.30
C LEU A 329 21.25 5.69 0.67
N ALA A 330 22.13 6.57 0.19
CA ALA A 330 22.91 7.47 1.02
C ALA A 330 22.04 8.41 1.89
N VAL A 331 20.79 8.63 1.51
CA VAL A 331 19.80 9.33 2.35
C VAL A 331 19.57 8.58 3.67
N PHE A 332 19.62 7.25 3.66
CA PHE A 332 19.50 6.42 4.86
C PHE A 332 20.82 6.25 5.61
N GLY A 333 21.95 6.25 4.90
CA GLY A 333 23.30 6.22 5.48
C GLY A 333 24.30 5.52 4.55
N ALA A 334 25.60 5.64 4.84
CA ALA A 334 26.65 5.02 4.02
C ALA A 334 26.56 3.49 4.02
N ASP A 335 26.28 2.87 5.18
CA ASP A 335 26.15 1.42 5.31
C ASP A 335 24.99 0.87 4.47
N PHE A 336 23.88 1.63 4.42
CA PHE A 336 22.73 1.29 3.57
C PHE A 336 23.08 1.39 2.08
N ALA A 337 23.85 2.39 1.68
CA ALA A 337 24.31 2.51 0.29
C ALA A 337 25.25 1.37 -0.10
N ALA A 338 26.19 1.00 0.77
CA ALA A 338 27.13 -0.08 0.52
C ALA A 338 26.42 -1.45 0.38
N ALA A 339 25.51 -1.77 1.30
CA ALA A 339 24.85 -3.09 1.33
C ALA A 339 23.61 -3.19 0.42
N GLY A 340 22.89 -2.09 0.19
CA GLY A 340 21.56 -2.10 -0.45
C GLY A 340 21.54 -1.85 -1.96
N THR A 341 22.66 -1.39 -2.56
CA THR A 341 22.67 -0.91 -3.96
C THR A 341 22.18 -1.98 -4.95
N THR A 342 22.68 -3.21 -4.83
CA THR A 342 22.25 -4.33 -5.67
C THR A 342 20.77 -4.65 -5.47
N GLY A 343 20.29 -4.61 -4.22
CA GLY A 343 18.88 -4.85 -3.90
C GLY A 343 17.93 -3.84 -4.56
N VAL A 344 18.29 -2.54 -4.53
CA VAL A 344 17.51 -1.49 -5.23
C VAL A 344 17.51 -1.73 -6.73
N ALA A 345 18.65 -2.06 -7.33
CA ALA A 345 18.74 -2.29 -8.77
C ALA A 345 17.87 -3.47 -9.24
N VAL A 346 17.95 -4.59 -8.51
CA VAL A 346 17.14 -5.79 -8.77
C VAL A 346 15.64 -5.49 -8.67
N LEU A 347 15.22 -4.80 -7.61
CA LEU A 347 13.80 -4.48 -7.42
C LEU A 347 13.30 -3.40 -8.38
N ALA A 348 14.14 -2.44 -8.74
CA ALA A 348 13.84 -1.46 -9.78
C ALA A 348 13.62 -2.15 -11.14
N ALA A 349 14.45 -3.13 -11.50
CA ALA A 349 14.27 -3.93 -12.71
C ALA A 349 12.94 -4.70 -12.70
N ALA A 350 12.58 -5.33 -11.58
CA ALA A 350 11.27 -5.98 -11.43
C ALA A 350 10.11 -4.98 -11.57
N MET A 351 10.28 -3.76 -11.06
CA MET A 351 9.28 -2.71 -11.17
C MET A 351 9.12 -2.16 -12.59
N LEU A 352 10.17 -2.19 -13.42
CA LEU A 352 10.05 -1.92 -14.87
C LEU A 352 9.15 -2.94 -15.54
N VAL A 353 9.29 -4.24 -15.21
CA VAL A 353 8.39 -5.29 -15.71
C VAL A 353 6.95 -5.07 -15.22
N ASN A 354 6.77 -4.86 -13.91
CA ASN A 354 5.45 -4.60 -13.31
C ASN A 354 4.72 -3.42 -13.96
N THR A 355 5.44 -2.32 -14.21
CA THR A 355 4.83 -1.14 -14.87
C THR A 355 4.71 -1.27 -16.39
N GLY A 356 5.60 -2.02 -17.03
CA GLY A 356 5.59 -2.28 -18.48
C GLY A 356 4.46 -3.20 -18.94
N VAL A 357 4.08 -4.15 -18.10
CA VAL A 357 2.90 -5.01 -18.31
C VAL A 357 1.59 -4.22 -18.11
N GLY A 358 1.66 -3.14 -17.34
CA GLY A 358 0.55 -2.27 -17.04
C GLY A 358 -0.38 -2.84 -15.97
N ASN A 359 -1.54 -2.22 -15.80
CA ASN A 359 -2.46 -2.57 -14.72
C ASN A 359 -3.38 -3.77 -15.08
N VAL A 360 -2.77 -4.93 -15.35
CA VAL A 360 -3.46 -6.17 -15.72
C VAL A 360 -4.35 -6.71 -14.59
N GLN A 361 -3.98 -6.44 -13.33
CA GLN A 361 -4.78 -6.77 -12.15
C GLN A 361 -6.16 -6.11 -12.24
N SER A 362 -6.24 -4.84 -12.63
CA SER A 362 -7.52 -4.17 -12.83
C SER A 362 -8.35 -4.77 -13.96
N LEU A 363 -7.74 -5.26 -15.04
CA LEU A 363 -8.50 -5.95 -16.10
C LEU A 363 -9.17 -7.23 -15.59
N LEU A 364 -8.45 -8.04 -14.81
CA LEU A 364 -8.99 -9.26 -14.20
C LEU A 364 -10.10 -8.95 -13.19
N LEU A 365 -9.89 -7.97 -12.33
CA LEU A 365 -10.89 -7.55 -11.35
C LEU A 365 -12.15 -6.99 -12.02
N MET A 366 -11.99 -6.10 -13.00
CA MET A 366 -13.12 -5.44 -13.67
C MET A 366 -13.87 -6.35 -14.65
N SER A 367 -13.26 -7.47 -15.07
CA SER A 367 -13.92 -8.54 -15.85
C SER A 367 -14.61 -9.59 -14.97
N GLY A 368 -14.62 -9.41 -13.64
CA GLY A 368 -15.25 -10.35 -12.69
C GLY A 368 -14.43 -11.61 -12.43
N ARG A 369 -13.16 -11.66 -12.84
CA ARG A 369 -12.25 -12.80 -12.68
C ARG A 369 -11.31 -12.63 -11.48
N SER A 370 -11.87 -12.27 -10.32
CA SER A 370 -11.10 -12.07 -9.08
C SER A 370 -10.30 -13.30 -8.65
N GLY A 371 -10.81 -14.51 -8.92
CA GLY A 371 -10.09 -15.76 -8.65
C GLY A 371 -8.78 -15.90 -9.45
N LEU A 372 -8.73 -15.40 -10.69
CA LEU A 372 -7.50 -15.40 -11.50
C LEU A 372 -6.47 -14.40 -10.97
N HIS A 373 -6.94 -13.24 -10.48
CA HIS A 373 -6.05 -12.29 -9.82
C HIS A 373 -5.47 -12.88 -8.52
N LEU A 374 -6.32 -13.52 -7.70
CA LEU A 374 -5.88 -14.19 -6.48
C LEU A 374 -4.85 -15.29 -6.79
N ALA A 375 -5.06 -16.09 -7.84
CA ALA A 375 -4.10 -17.10 -8.27
C ALA A 375 -2.74 -16.50 -8.66
N ALA A 376 -2.74 -15.39 -9.42
CA ALA A 376 -1.51 -14.71 -9.83
C ALA A 376 -0.74 -14.14 -8.63
N THR A 377 -1.43 -13.46 -7.71
CA THR A 377 -0.81 -12.89 -6.50
C THR A 377 -0.34 -14.01 -5.55
N SER A 378 -1.09 -15.11 -5.45
CA SER A 378 -0.66 -16.28 -4.68
C SER A 378 0.60 -16.91 -5.27
N ALA A 379 0.70 -17.03 -6.60
CA ALA A 379 1.91 -17.54 -7.26
C ALA A 379 3.13 -16.64 -6.98
N GLY A 380 2.98 -15.32 -7.07
CA GLY A 380 4.06 -14.38 -6.75
C GLY A 380 4.50 -14.46 -5.28
N LEU A 381 3.55 -14.56 -4.35
CA LEU A 381 3.84 -14.72 -2.92
C LEU A 381 4.55 -16.04 -2.64
N LEU A 382 4.09 -17.15 -3.21
CA LEU A 382 4.71 -18.47 -3.06
C LEU A 382 6.15 -18.48 -3.58
N VAL A 383 6.40 -17.86 -4.74
CA VAL A 383 7.75 -17.72 -5.29
C VAL A 383 8.62 -16.84 -4.37
N THR A 384 8.09 -15.73 -3.89
CA THR A 384 8.82 -14.82 -2.97
C THR A 384 9.24 -15.54 -1.70
N VAL A 385 8.33 -16.30 -1.07
CA VAL A 385 8.63 -17.04 0.15
C VAL A 385 9.60 -18.19 -0.14
N SER A 386 9.35 -19.00 -1.18
CA SER A 386 10.18 -20.17 -1.50
C SER A 386 11.61 -19.77 -1.86
N LEU A 387 11.78 -18.75 -2.72
CA LEU A 387 13.11 -18.22 -3.06
C LEU A 387 13.72 -17.45 -1.89
N GLY A 388 12.92 -16.81 -1.04
CA GLY A 388 13.40 -16.15 0.17
C GLY A 388 14.07 -17.14 1.12
N LEU A 389 13.40 -18.26 1.40
CA LEU A 389 13.94 -19.35 2.23
C LEU A 389 15.25 -19.92 1.66
N LEU A 390 15.40 -19.96 0.33
CA LEU A 390 16.59 -20.48 -0.33
C LEU A 390 17.74 -19.47 -0.44
N MET A 391 17.44 -18.21 -0.79
CA MET A 391 18.45 -17.22 -1.19
C MET A 391 18.89 -16.31 -0.05
N ILE A 392 18.04 -16.05 0.95
CA ILE A 392 18.36 -15.15 2.07
C ILE A 392 19.55 -15.65 2.89
N PRO A 393 19.65 -16.94 3.28
CA PRO A 393 20.76 -17.39 4.13
C PRO A 393 22.15 -17.15 3.52
N GLY A 394 22.28 -17.21 2.19
CA GLY A 394 23.56 -17.02 1.50
C GLY A 394 23.80 -15.62 0.92
N ARG A 395 22.76 -14.78 0.78
CA ARG A 395 22.84 -13.46 0.11
C ARG A 395 22.20 -12.30 0.87
N GLY A 396 21.72 -12.52 2.10
CA GLY A 396 21.15 -11.47 2.96
C GLY A 396 20.04 -10.66 2.29
N ALA A 397 20.11 -9.34 2.40
CA ALA A 397 19.18 -8.38 1.81
C ALA A 397 19.09 -8.49 0.29
N THR A 398 20.21 -8.81 -0.38
CA THR A 398 20.21 -9.01 -1.84
C THR A 398 19.44 -10.28 -2.22
N GLY A 399 19.56 -11.35 -1.42
CA GLY A 399 18.76 -12.56 -1.57
C GLY A 399 17.26 -12.29 -1.42
N ALA A 400 16.88 -11.51 -0.41
CA ALA A 400 15.50 -11.08 -0.19
C ALA A 400 14.96 -10.23 -1.36
N ALA A 401 15.78 -9.31 -1.87
CA ALA A 401 15.44 -8.49 -3.03
C ALA A 401 15.23 -9.32 -4.31
N LEU A 402 16.08 -10.31 -4.57
CA LEU A 402 15.94 -11.23 -5.71
C LEU A 402 14.67 -12.09 -5.60
N ALA A 403 14.39 -12.63 -4.41
CA ALA A 403 13.18 -13.41 -4.17
C ALA A 403 11.92 -12.59 -4.43
N TRP A 404 11.85 -11.36 -3.88
CA TRP A 404 10.71 -10.48 -4.08
C TRP A 404 10.58 -9.98 -5.51
N ALA A 405 11.69 -9.61 -6.16
CA ALA A 405 11.73 -9.24 -7.57
C ALA A 405 11.18 -10.36 -8.47
N THR A 406 11.59 -11.60 -8.22
CA THR A 406 11.11 -12.76 -8.99
C THR A 406 9.62 -12.99 -8.74
N GLY A 407 9.14 -12.86 -7.50
CA GLY A 407 7.72 -12.93 -7.18
C GLY A 407 6.89 -11.87 -7.90
N ILE A 408 7.35 -10.62 -7.94
CA ILE A 408 6.72 -9.52 -8.69
C ILE A 408 6.62 -9.88 -10.18
N VAL A 409 7.71 -10.38 -10.77
CA VAL A 409 7.74 -10.76 -12.19
C VAL A 409 6.77 -11.92 -12.47
N VAL A 410 6.80 -12.97 -11.66
CA VAL A 410 5.91 -14.13 -11.80
C VAL A 410 4.44 -13.72 -11.67
N GLU A 411 4.09 -12.93 -10.64
CA GLU A 411 2.73 -12.41 -10.47
C GLU A 411 2.27 -11.66 -11.72
N ASN A 412 3.09 -10.74 -12.23
CA ASN A 412 2.73 -9.91 -13.37
C ASN A 412 2.61 -10.72 -14.67
N LEU A 413 3.50 -11.69 -14.91
CA LEU A 413 3.44 -12.54 -16.10
C LEU A 413 2.23 -13.48 -16.08
N VAL A 414 1.92 -14.09 -14.93
CA VAL A 414 0.71 -14.92 -14.77
C VAL A 414 -0.54 -14.06 -14.95
N ALA A 415 -0.61 -12.90 -14.29
CA ALA A 415 -1.74 -11.99 -14.42
C ALA A 415 -1.91 -11.49 -15.87
N TYR A 416 -0.81 -11.21 -16.58
CA TYR A 416 -0.83 -10.83 -17.97
C TYR A 416 -1.38 -11.93 -18.87
N CYS A 417 -0.91 -13.17 -18.70
CA CYS A 417 -1.38 -14.31 -19.47
C CYS A 417 -2.89 -14.53 -19.27
N CYS A 418 -3.35 -14.50 -18.01
CA CYS A 418 -4.77 -14.58 -17.67
C CYS A 418 -5.58 -13.41 -18.23
N ALA A 419 -5.07 -12.18 -18.17
CA ALA A 419 -5.76 -11.03 -18.72
C ALA A 419 -5.86 -11.12 -20.26
N ARG A 420 -4.79 -11.59 -20.92
CA ARG A 420 -4.76 -11.79 -22.38
C ARG A 420 -5.78 -12.83 -22.83
N THR A 421 -5.94 -13.94 -22.10
CA THR A 421 -6.95 -14.96 -22.43
C THR A 421 -8.38 -14.44 -22.22
N VAL A 422 -8.63 -13.68 -21.14
CA VAL A 422 -9.96 -13.12 -20.85
C VAL A 422 -10.37 -12.02 -21.84
N VAL A 423 -9.43 -11.14 -22.20
CA VAL A 423 -9.71 -10.02 -23.12
C VAL A 423 -9.66 -10.48 -24.59
N GLY A 424 -8.85 -11.49 -24.92
CA GLY A 424 -8.72 -12.02 -26.27
C GLY A 424 -8.09 -11.04 -27.27
N GLN A 425 -7.35 -10.05 -26.78
CA GLN A 425 -6.74 -8.98 -27.57
C GLN A 425 -5.30 -8.73 -27.09
N PRO A 426 -4.40 -8.25 -27.96
CA PRO A 426 -3.03 -7.94 -27.55
C PRO A 426 -3.03 -6.78 -26.54
N LEU A 427 -2.47 -7.04 -25.36
CA LEU A 427 -2.33 -6.05 -24.28
C LEU A 427 -1.06 -5.21 -24.41
N VAL A 428 -0.15 -5.58 -25.32
CA VAL A 428 1.08 -4.86 -25.68
C VAL A 428 1.11 -4.76 -27.20
N ASP A 429 1.47 -3.59 -27.73
CA ASP A 429 1.62 -3.35 -29.17
C ASP A 429 3.00 -2.75 -29.49
N ALA A 430 3.33 -2.68 -30.78
CA ALA A 430 4.60 -2.12 -31.24
C ALA A 430 4.77 -0.64 -30.88
N ALA A 431 3.69 0.10 -30.66
CA ALA A 431 3.77 1.49 -30.20
C ALA A 431 4.25 1.55 -28.75
N LEU A 432 3.69 0.72 -27.86
CA LEU A 432 4.12 0.59 -26.47
C LEU A 432 5.58 0.14 -26.38
N VAL A 433 5.99 -0.86 -27.16
CA VAL A 433 7.40 -1.33 -27.20
C VAL A 433 8.35 -0.21 -27.66
N ARG A 434 7.97 0.58 -28.67
CA ARG A 434 8.76 1.75 -29.10
C ARG A 434 8.86 2.80 -28.02
N VAL A 435 7.77 3.12 -27.31
CA VAL A 435 7.79 4.07 -26.19
C VAL A 435 8.72 3.57 -25.08
N ALA A 436 8.58 2.30 -24.70
CA ALA A 436 9.45 1.66 -23.72
C ALA A 436 10.94 1.73 -24.12
N GLY A 437 11.26 1.35 -25.37
CA GLY A 437 12.62 1.41 -25.90
C GLY A 437 13.19 2.82 -25.91
N LEU A 438 12.41 3.82 -26.35
CA LEU A 438 12.83 5.22 -26.33
C LEU A 438 13.11 5.73 -24.92
N VAL A 439 12.28 5.37 -23.94
CA VAL A 439 12.49 5.75 -22.54
C VAL A 439 13.75 5.09 -21.98
N VAL A 440 13.96 3.79 -22.24
CA VAL A 440 15.18 3.08 -21.81
C VAL A 440 16.42 3.69 -22.44
N LEU A 441 16.40 3.99 -23.73
CA LEU A 441 17.54 4.60 -24.42
C LEU A 441 17.82 6.01 -23.89
N ALA A 442 16.80 6.87 -23.82
CA ALA A 442 16.98 8.26 -23.39
C ALA A 442 17.41 8.37 -21.92
N VAL A 443 16.71 7.67 -21.02
CA VAL A 443 17.01 7.70 -19.58
C VAL A 443 18.28 6.91 -19.29
N GLY A 444 18.48 5.76 -19.91
CA GLY A 444 19.68 4.96 -19.77
C GLY A 444 20.92 5.73 -20.21
N ALA A 445 20.88 6.40 -21.36
CA ALA A 445 21.98 7.25 -21.82
C ALA A 445 22.23 8.42 -20.86
N ALA A 446 21.19 9.14 -20.44
CA ALA A 446 21.34 10.25 -19.48
C ALA A 446 21.92 9.78 -18.14
N ALA A 447 21.48 8.62 -17.65
CA ALA A 447 21.97 8.04 -16.41
C ALA A 447 23.42 7.55 -16.54
N LEU A 448 23.78 6.88 -17.64
CA LEU A 448 25.16 6.46 -17.91
C LEU A 448 26.10 7.66 -18.05
N LEU A 449 25.68 8.72 -18.75
CA LEU A 449 26.43 9.98 -18.82
C LEU A 449 26.62 10.60 -17.44
N GLY A 450 25.60 10.56 -16.58
CA GLY A 450 25.70 11.00 -15.19
C GLY A 450 26.78 10.24 -14.40
N LEU A 451 26.94 8.93 -14.62
CA LEU A 451 27.98 8.12 -13.98
C LEU A 451 29.41 8.48 -14.42
N LEU A 452 29.57 9.09 -15.60
CA LEU A 452 30.87 9.53 -16.13
C LEU A 452 31.30 10.91 -15.58
N VAL A 453 30.42 11.63 -14.88
CA VAL A 453 30.72 12.98 -14.37
C VAL A 453 31.63 12.92 -13.14
N PRO A 454 32.79 13.62 -13.14
CA PRO A 454 33.61 13.79 -11.95
C PRO A 454 32.83 14.60 -10.90
N GLY A 455 32.65 14.06 -9.69
CA GLY A 455 31.86 14.72 -8.63
C GLY A 455 31.05 13.79 -7.74
N GLY A 456 31.05 12.48 -8.04
CA GLY A 456 30.39 11.46 -7.24
C GLY A 456 28.88 11.31 -7.53
N GLY A 457 28.24 10.38 -6.83
CA GLY A 457 26.86 9.97 -7.06
C GLY A 457 25.79 11.07 -7.15
N PRO A 458 25.76 12.10 -6.29
CA PRO A 458 24.72 13.14 -6.33
C PRO A 458 24.88 14.10 -7.51
N VAL A 459 26.11 14.43 -7.91
CA VAL A 459 26.38 15.27 -9.08
C VAL A 459 25.98 14.53 -10.36
N GLY A 460 26.33 13.24 -10.47
CA GLY A 460 25.91 12.41 -11.60
C GLY A 460 24.38 12.28 -11.72
N LEU A 461 23.68 12.11 -10.60
CA LEU A 461 22.21 12.09 -10.57
C LEU A 461 21.61 13.44 -10.99
N ALA A 462 22.17 14.57 -10.51
CA ALA A 462 21.70 15.90 -10.88
C ALA A 462 21.87 16.17 -12.38
N VAL A 463 22.99 15.73 -12.98
CA VAL A 463 23.21 15.82 -14.43
C VAL A 463 22.22 14.94 -15.19
N ALA A 464 22.01 13.69 -14.76
CA ALA A 464 21.04 12.79 -15.39
C ALA A 464 19.62 13.40 -15.37
N VAL A 465 19.19 13.95 -14.22
CA VAL A 465 17.90 14.64 -14.09
C VAL A 465 17.85 15.92 -14.94
N GLY A 466 18.94 16.70 -14.94
CA GLY A 466 19.08 17.93 -15.72
C GLY A 466 19.00 17.71 -17.23
N LEU A 467 19.48 16.56 -17.73
CA LEU A 467 19.35 16.15 -19.13
C LEU A 467 17.92 15.69 -19.48
N LEU A 468 17.21 15.10 -18.52
CA LEU A 468 15.85 14.58 -18.71
C LEU A 468 14.75 15.63 -18.54
N ALA A 469 14.97 16.65 -17.71
CA ALA A 469 14.05 17.76 -17.49
C ALA A 469 13.65 18.52 -18.78
N PRO A 470 14.58 18.94 -19.68
CA PRO A 470 14.22 19.62 -20.92
C PRO A 470 13.52 18.69 -21.92
N ALA A 471 13.87 17.40 -21.97
CA ALA A 471 13.18 16.42 -22.82
C ALA A 471 11.72 16.18 -22.36
N SER A 472 11.51 16.10 -21.05
CA SER A 472 10.17 15.94 -20.46
C SER A 472 9.33 17.22 -20.55
N LEU A 473 9.93 18.41 -20.38
CA LEU A 473 9.29 19.70 -20.61
C LEU A 473 8.96 19.93 -22.10
N GLY A 474 9.85 19.53 -23.02
CA GLY A 474 9.61 19.58 -24.46
C GLY A 474 8.52 18.63 -24.93
N LEU A 475 8.37 17.46 -24.30
CA LEU A 475 7.23 16.57 -24.53
C LEU A 475 5.90 17.20 -24.06
N LEU A 476 5.91 17.99 -22.99
CA LEU A 476 4.74 18.69 -22.48
C LEU A 476 4.34 19.91 -23.32
N THR A 477 5.24 20.48 -24.13
CA THR A 477 4.90 21.57 -25.06
C THR A 477 4.27 21.06 -26.35
N LEU A 478 4.40 19.76 -26.68
CA LEU A 478 3.77 19.19 -27.87
C LEU A 478 2.23 19.21 -27.76
N PRO A 479 1.51 19.83 -28.72
CA PRO A 479 0.06 19.98 -28.66
C PRO A 479 -0.68 18.64 -28.66
N ARG A 480 -0.11 17.59 -29.26
CA ARG A 480 -0.68 16.23 -29.24
C ARG A 480 -0.60 15.58 -27.85
N VAL A 481 0.46 15.86 -27.08
CA VAL A 481 0.63 15.36 -25.72
C VAL A 481 -0.26 16.16 -24.78
N ARG A 482 -0.33 17.49 -24.90
CA ARG A 482 -1.30 18.32 -24.17
C ARG A 482 -2.74 17.94 -24.49
N ALA A 483 -3.06 17.59 -25.74
CA ALA A 483 -4.39 17.11 -26.11
C ALA A 483 -4.70 15.74 -25.47
N ARG A 484 -3.75 14.79 -25.45
CA ARG A 484 -3.94 13.48 -24.81
C ARG A 484 -4.02 13.55 -23.29
N ILE A 485 -3.17 14.35 -22.65
CA ILE A 485 -3.24 14.66 -21.21
C ILE A 485 -4.52 15.43 -20.92
N GLY A 486 -4.89 16.38 -21.79
CA GLY A 486 -6.11 17.16 -21.73
C GLY A 486 -7.37 16.30 -21.84
N VAL A 487 -7.38 15.28 -22.70
CA VAL A 487 -8.46 14.29 -22.80
C VAL A 487 -8.48 13.36 -21.59
N ALA A 488 -7.33 12.92 -21.08
CA ALA A 488 -7.27 12.13 -19.84
C ALA A 488 -7.78 12.94 -18.63
N LEU A 489 -7.36 14.21 -18.51
CA LEU A 489 -7.83 15.15 -17.50
C LEU A 489 -9.31 15.51 -17.71
N ALA A 490 -9.76 15.68 -18.94
CA ALA A 490 -11.16 15.93 -19.29
C ALA A 490 -12.03 14.71 -18.97
N GLN A 491 -11.57 13.48 -19.20
CA GLN A 491 -12.29 12.26 -18.78
C GLN A 491 -12.32 12.07 -17.26
N ILE A 492 -11.28 12.54 -16.55
CA ILE A 492 -11.29 12.63 -15.09
C ILE A 492 -12.30 13.71 -14.62
N ARG A 493 -12.48 14.77 -15.40
CA ARG A 493 -13.42 15.88 -15.17
C ARG A 493 -14.87 15.55 -15.56
N GLU A 494 -15.06 14.75 -16.62
CA GLU A 494 -16.31 14.17 -17.14
C GLU A 494 -16.80 12.97 -16.31
N ARG A 495 -16.23 12.76 -15.12
CA ARG A 495 -16.94 12.06 -14.02
C ARG A 495 -18.24 12.75 -13.58
N GLU A 496 -18.71 13.74 -14.32
CA GLU A 496 -20.12 14.13 -14.38
C GLU A 496 -20.84 13.29 -15.45
N PRO A 497 -21.48 12.17 -15.10
CA PRO A 497 -22.52 11.66 -15.96
C PRO A 497 -23.68 12.66 -15.95
N ALA A 498 -24.03 13.17 -17.14
CA ALA A 498 -25.42 13.49 -17.41
C ALA A 498 -26.26 12.27 -17.00
N GLY A 499 -27.31 12.50 -16.21
CA GLY A 499 -28.16 11.44 -15.67
C GLY A 499 -28.72 10.54 -16.79
N PRO A 500 -29.19 9.32 -16.45
CA PRO A 500 -29.80 8.45 -17.43
C PRO A 500 -30.95 9.21 -18.11
N ALA A 501 -30.90 9.32 -19.45
CA ALA A 501 -32.05 9.74 -20.23
C ALA A 501 -33.21 8.81 -19.86
N ALA A 502 -34.29 9.41 -19.36
CA ALA A 502 -35.52 8.70 -19.03
C ALA A 502 -35.98 7.92 -20.26
N ALA A 503 -36.27 6.63 -20.07
CA ALA A 503 -37.02 5.86 -21.05
C ALA A 503 -38.37 6.55 -21.28
N PRO A 504 -38.89 6.61 -22.51
CA PRO A 504 -40.23 7.13 -22.74
C PRO A 504 -41.25 6.20 -22.06
N GLU A 505 -42.11 6.78 -21.21
CA GLU A 505 -43.28 6.11 -20.65
C GLU A 505 -44.19 5.61 -21.79
N PRO A 506 -44.71 4.38 -21.73
CA PRO A 506 -45.79 4.00 -22.62
C PRO A 506 -47.05 4.78 -22.25
N SER A 507 -47.51 5.58 -23.20
CA SER A 507 -48.83 6.22 -23.21
C SER A 507 -49.93 5.18 -22.94
N MET A 508 -50.45 5.14 -21.71
CA MET A 508 -51.81 4.66 -21.47
C MET A 508 -52.78 5.81 -21.71
N LYS A 509 -53.36 5.85 -22.92
CA LYS A 509 -54.62 6.51 -23.21
C LYS A 509 -55.57 5.49 -23.85
N GLY A 510 -56.56 5.07 -23.06
CA GLY A 510 -57.94 4.82 -23.45
C GLY A 510 -58.25 3.70 -24.45
N ARG A 511 -58.75 2.57 -23.92
CA ARG A 511 -60.17 2.20 -23.97
C ARG A 511 -60.49 1.18 -22.91
#